data_AF-A0A954FAG8-F1
#
_entry.id   AF-A0A954FAG8-F1
#
_cell.length_a   1.000
_cell.length_b   1.000
_cell.length_c   1.000
_cell.angle_alpha   90.00
_cell.angle_beta   90.00
_cell.angle_gamma   90.00
#
_symmetry.space_group_name_H-M   'P 1'
#
loop_
_entity.id
_entity.type
_entity.pdbx_description
1 polymer ?
#
loop_
_entity_poly.entity_id
_entity_poly.type
_entity_poly.pdbx_seq_one_letter_code
_entity_poly.pdbx_strand_id
1 'polypeptide(L)' 'MPIGVKCLFTAAVVLVGILIYFIDPDADNAGPDWLWSGGKKDPFRNLICREDGTLRKQTKLSIYLWFELVLIIMWLDF' A
#
# COMPACT_ATOMS: atom_id res chain seq x y z
N MET A 1 -8.83 -24.24 -7.25
CA MET A 1 -8.72 -24.04 -5.76
C MET A 1 -10.12 -24.17 -5.13
N PRO A 2 -10.30 -24.77 -3.93
CA PRO A 2 -11.63 -24.89 -3.33
C PRO A 2 -12.30 -23.52 -3.13
N ILE A 3 -13.60 -23.43 -3.41
CA ILE A 3 -14.35 -22.16 -3.36
C ILE A 3 -14.22 -21.45 -2.00
N GLY A 4 -14.21 -22.21 -0.90
CA GLY A 4 -14.06 -21.66 0.45
C GLY A 4 -12.73 -20.92 0.65
N VAL A 5 -11.65 -21.42 0.05
CA VAL A 5 -10.33 -20.78 0.14
C VAL A 5 -10.29 -19.48 -0.67
N LYS A 6 -10.91 -19.46 -1.86
CA LYS A 6 -11.04 -18.24 -2.68
C LYS A 6 -11.82 -17.14 -1.95
N CYS A 7 -12.91 -17.51 -1.27
CA CYS A 7 -13.71 -16.57 -0.48
C CYS A 7 -12.94 -16.00 0.71
N LEU A 8 -12.24 -16.85 1.47
CA LEU A 8 -11.42 -16.40 2.61
C LEU A 8 -10.31 -15.43 2.16
N PHE A 9 -9.62 -15.76 1.06
CA PHE A 9 -8.57 -14.90 0.53
C PHE A 9 -9.12 -13.56 0.01
N THR A 10 -10.26 -13.59 -0.68
CA THR A 10 -10.95 -12.38 -1.14
C THR A 10 -11.33 -11.49 0.04
N ALA A 11 -11.89 -12.06 1.11
CA ALA A 11 -12.23 -11.32 2.32
C ALA A 11 -11.00 -10.70 2.97
N ALA A 12 -9.88 -11.43 3.06
CA ALA A 12 -8.62 -10.91 3.59
C ALA A 12 -8.08 -9.73 2.75
N VAL A 13 -8.08 -9.86 1.42
CA VAL A 13 -7.65 -8.79 0.50
C VAL A 13 -8.52 -7.54 0.66
N VAL A 14 -9.84 -7.70 0.74
CA VAL A 14 -10.77 -6.58 0.95
C VAL A 14 -10.51 -5.89 2.28
N LEU A 15 -10.34 -6.66 3.37
CA LEU A 15 -10.03 -6.10 4.70
C LEU A 15 -8.72 -5.30 4.67
N VAL A 16 -7.66 -5.83 4.07
CA VAL A 16 -6.39 -5.13 3.92
C VAL A 16 -6.55 -3.87 3.05
N GLY A 17 -7.32 -3.95 1.97
CA GLY A 17 -7.63 -2.80 1.12
C GLY A 17 -8.36 -1.68 1.87
N ILE A 18 -9.29 -2.02 2.76
CA ILE A 18 -9.97 -1.06 3.64
C ILE A 18 -8.98 -0.42 4.61
N LEU A 19 -8.09 -1.19 5.23
CA LEU A 19 -7.06 -0.63 6.13
C LEU A 19 -6.15 0.36 5.38
N ILE A 20 -5.73 0.03 4.16
CA ILE A 20 -4.94 0.92 3.31
C ILE A 20 -5.73 2.16 2.92
N TYR A 21 -7.05 2.06 2.76
CA TYR A 21 -7.91 3.20 2.42
C TYR A 21 -7.85 4.29 3.50
N PHE A 22 -7.81 3.89 4.77
CA PHE A 22 -7.70 4.82 5.90
C PHE A 22 -6.30 5.40 6.10
N ILE A 23 -5.28 4.90 5.41
CA ILE A 23 -3.95 5.52 5.43
C ILE A 23 -4.03 6.85 4.68
N ASP A 24 -3.84 7.93 5.44
CA ASP A 24 -3.76 9.29 4.91
C ASP A 24 -2.46 9.44 4.08
N PRO A 25 -2.55 9.66 2.76
CA PRO A 25 -1.38 9.84 1.92
C PRO A 25 -0.71 11.19 2.11
N ASP A 26 -1.37 12.17 2.72
CA ASP A 26 -0.87 13.52 2.91
C ASP A 26 -0.26 13.73 4.31
N ALA A 27 -0.42 12.75 5.21
CA ALA A 27 0.25 12.74 6.51
C ALA A 27 1.78 12.61 6.35
N ASP A 28 2.54 13.45 7.06
CA ASP A 28 3.99 13.32 7.19
C ASP A 28 4.34 12.12 8.10
N ASN A 29 4.31 10.94 7.49
CA ASN A 29 4.65 9.68 8.13
C ASN A 29 6.15 9.36 8.03
N ALA A 30 7.02 10.37 7.85
CA ALA A 30 8.47 10.16 7.82
C ALA A 30 9.03 9.66 9.16
N GLY A 31 8.27 9.77 10.25
CA GLY A 31 8.77 9.48 11.58
C GLY A 31 9.84 10.49 12.02
N PRO A 32 10.43 10.29 13.21
CA PRO A 32 11.38 11.24 13.76
C PRO A 32 12.70 11.30 12.97
N ASP A 33 13.32 12.48 12.96
CA ASP A 33 14.52 12.77 12.15
C ASP A 33 15.71 11.82 12.42
N TRP A 34 15.80 11.21 13.61
CA TRP A 34 16.87 10.28 13.98
C TRP A 34 16.81 8.93 13.25
N LEU A 35 15.68 8.58 12.64
CA LEU A 35 15.57 7.39 11.77
C LEU A 35 16.30 7.57 10.44
N TRP A 36 16.63 8.81 10.06
CA TRP A 36 17.20 9.14 8.77
C TRP A 36 18.64 9.59 8.91
N SER A 37 19.53 8.98 8.12
CA SER A 37 20.96 9.27 8.15
C SER A 37 21.28 10.76 7.89
N GLY A 38 20.48 11.41 7.04
CA GLY A 38 20.59 12.83 6.73
C GLY A 38 19.50 13.71 7.37
N GLY A 39 18.71 13.19 8.30
CA GLY A 39 17.57 13.90 8.91
C GLY A 39 16.58 14.41 7.86
N LYS A 40 16.28 15.71 7.86
CA LYS A 40 15.38 16.37 6.87
C LYS A 40 15.97 16.51 5.47
N LYS A 41 17.29 16.39 5.32
CA LYS A 41 17.98 16.51 4.02
C LYS A 41 18.26 15.15 3.39
N ASP A 42 17.83 14.07 4.03
CA ASP A 42 18.05 12.72 3.52
C ASP A 42 17.29 12.54 2.18
N PRO A 43 17.99 12.22 1.08
CA PRO A 43 17.37 12.07 -0.23
C PRO A 43 16.40 10.88 -0.26
N PHE A 44 16.63 9.82 0.53
CA PHE A 44 15.71 8.69 0.62
C PHE A 44 14.44 9.07 1.36
N ARG A 45 14.57 9.84 2.45
CA ARG A 45 13.41 10.42 3.14
C ARG A 45 12.58 11.27 2.20
N ASN A 46 13.21 12.19 1.47
CA ASN A 46 12.50 13.12 0.61
C ASN A 46 11.90 12.45 -0.63
N LEU A 47 12.44 11.30 -1.04
CA LEU A 47 11.86 10.47 -2.08
C LEU A 47 10.63 9.70 -1.57
N ILE A 48 10.77 8.95 -0.48
CA ILE A 48 9.73 8.04 0.05
C ILE A 48 8.62 8.83 0.75
N CYS A 49 9.01 9.80 1.57
CA CYS A 49 8.12 10.59 2.41
C CYS A 49 7.91 12.00 1.85
N ARG A 50 8.02 12.15 0.52
CA ARG A 50 7.88 13.42 -0.19
C ARG A 50 6.73 14.26 0.35
N GLU A 51 6.99 15.55 0.59
CA GLU A 51 6.05 16.46 1.26
C GLU A 51 4.72 16.59 0.51
N ASP A 52 4.74 16.47 -0.82
CA ASP A 52 3.54 16.53 -1.66
C ASP A 52 2.70 15.23 -1.65
N GLY A 53 3.12 14.19 -0.92
CA GLY A 53 2.42 12.92 -0.78
C GLY A 53 2.27 12.12 -2.08
N THR A 54 2.89 12.56 -3.18
CA THR A 54 2.68 11.99 -4.52
C THR A 54 3.08 10.52 -4.59
N LEU A 55 4.24 10.17 -4.02
CA LEU A 55 4.70 8.78 -3.99
C LEU A 55 3.75 7.90 -3.16
N ARG A 56 3.26 8.38 -2.01
CA ARG A 56 2.28 7.63 -1.18
C ARG A 56 0.96 7.42 -1.91
N LYS A 57 0.47 8.42 -2.65
CA LYS A 57 -0.73 8.31 -3.51
C LYS A 57 -0.54 7.27 -4.61
N GLN A 58 0.61 7.31 -5.31
CA GLN A 58 0.92 6.34 -6.35
C GLN A 58 1.09 4.93 -5.80
N THR A 59 1.81 4.76 -4.69
CA THR A 59 1.98 3.46 -4.02
C THR A 59 0.62 2.89 -3.60
N LYS A 60 -0.26 3.70 -3.00
CA LYS A 60 -1.61 3.27 -2.63
C LYS A 60 -2.41 2.78 -3.84
N LEU A 61 -2.39 3.52 -4.95
CA LEU A 61 -3.04 3.12 -6.20
C LEU A 61 -2.43 1.82 -6.76
N SER A 62 -1.11 1.71 -6.80
CA SER A 62 -0.42 0.51 -7.28
C SER A 62 -0.74 -0.74 -6.44
N ILE A 63 -0.90 -0.60 -5.12
CA ILE A 63 -1.30 -1.72 -4.26
C ILE A 63 -2.70 -2.20 -4.60
N TYR A 64 -3.67 -1.29 -4.82
CA TYR A 64 -5.02 -1.68 -5.22
C TYR A 64 -5.04 -2.41 -6.56
N LEU A 65 -4.31 -1.90 -7.56
CA LEU A 65 -4.17 -2.58 -8.86
C LEU A 65 -3.56 -3.98 -8.70
N TRP A 66 -2.58 -4.13 -7.81
CA TRP A 66 -1.98 -5.43 -7.51
C TRP A 66 -2.97 -6.40 -6.87
N PHE A 67 -3.78 -5.92 -5.91
CA PHE A 67 -4.82 -6.73 -5.28
C PHE A 67 -5.88 -7.17 -6.29
N GLU A 68 -6.35 -6.25 -7.14
CA GLU A 68 -7.30 -6.58 -8.21
C GLU A 68 -6.74 -7.63 -9.16
N LEU A 69 -5.48 -7.49 -9.60
CA LEU A 69 -4.82 -8.45 -10.48
C LEU A 69 -4.69 -9.83 -9.83
N VAL A 70 -4.31 -9.90 -8.55
CA VAL A 70 -4.24 -11.16 -7.80
C VAL A 70 -5.61 -11.81 -7.68
N LEU A 71 -6.66 -11.03 -7.39
CA LEU A 71 -8.03 -11.55 -7.32
C LEU A 71 -8.48 -12.09 -8.69
N ILE A 72 -8.21 -11.36 -9.77
CA ILE A 72 -8.54 -11.80 -11.13
C ILE A 72 -7.88 -13.15 -11.43
N ILE A 73 -6.57 -13.29 -11.19
CA ILE A 73 -5.84 -14.55 -11.42
C ILE A 73 -6.46 -15.69 -10.60
N MET A 74 -6.66 -15.47 -9.29
CA MET A 74 -7.24 -16.47 -8.39
C MET A 74 -8.64 -16.95 -8.83
N TRP A 75 -9.45 -16.05 -9.39
CA TRP A 75 -10.79 -16.36 -9.86
C TRP A 75 -10.81 -16.96 -11.27
N LEU A 76 -9.82 -16.67 -12.12
CA LEU A 76 -9.64 -17.27 -13.44
C LEU A 76 -9.02 -18.67 -13.40
N ASP A 77 -8.24 -18.99 -12.36
CA ASP A 77 -7.73 -20.34 -12.14
C ASP A 77 -8.90 -21.28 -11.77
N PHE A 78 -9.37 -22.06 -12.77
CA PHE A 78 -10.45 -23.05 -12.64
C PHE A 78 -10.15 -24.11 -11.58
#